data_AF-A0A533Z7R5-F1
#
_entry.id   AF-A0A533Z7R5-F1
#
_cell.length_a   1.000
_cell.length_b   1.000
_cell.length_c   1.000
_cell.angle_alpha   90.00
_cell.angle_beta   90.00
_cell.angle_gamma   90.00
#
_symmetry.space_group_name_H-M   'P 1'
#
loop_
_entity.id
_entity.type
_entity.pdbx_description
1 polymer ?
#
loop_
_entity_poly.entity_id
_entity_poly.type
_entity_poly.pdbx_seq_one_letter_code
_entity_poly.pdbx_strand_id
1 'polypeptide(L)'
;MVCRVGVSSLRCSRVCGASRLHWKIRSLRSDFNHKLSTQLARTHDFFALEDLNIKGMVKNHSLARSIFDAGWNQLAQMLRYKAERAGKKVVFVSPNNTSTDCSRCGFRKEMPLSVRTFHCERCSFETDRDVNSAIRVLNRGLEQVGVGYAKLKSMESGVQSLNRWEIQPLVEAEISGSPEVYRGV
;
A
#
# COMPACT_ATOMS: atom_id res chain seq x y z
N MET A 1 -6.87 -36.53 1.20
CA MET A 1 -7.77 -35.54 0.56
C MET A 1 -7.92 -35.91 -0.91
N VAL A 2 -9.07 -36.47 -1.30
CA VAL A 2 -9.31 -37.00 -2.66
C VAL A 2 -9.98 -35.92 -3.52
N CYS A 3 -9.43 -35.68 -4.70
CA CYS A 3 -9.95 -34.77 -5.73
C CYS A 3 -11.30 -35.29 -6.24
N ARG A 4 -12.43 -34.82 -5.70
CA ARG A 4 -13.80 -35.11 -6.19
C ARG A 4 -14.15 -34.30 -7.44
N VAL A 5 -13.27 -34.31 -8.46
CA VAL A 5 -13.59 -33.69 -9.75
C VAL A 5 -13.44 -34.78 -10.80
N GLY A 6 -14.53 -35.12 -11.49
CA GLY A 6 -14.61 -36.19 -12.51
C GLY A 6 -13.80 -35.88 -13.78
N VAL A 7 -12.50 -35.66 -13.62
CA VAL A 7 -11.52 -35.41 -14.69
C VAL A 7 -10.35 -36.37 -14.56
N SER A 8 -9.88 -36.88 -15.71
CA SER A 8 -8.74 -37.80 -15.84
C SER A 8 -7.55 -37.47 -14.90
N SER A 9 -6.91 -38.50 -14.33
CA SER A 9 -5.89 -38.40 -13.25
C SER A 9 -4.75 -37.39 -13.51
N LEU A 10 -4.23 -37.32 -14.73
CA LEU A 10 -3.17 -36.40 -15.16
C LEU A 10 -3.62 -34.93 -15.31
N ARG A 11 -4.93 -34.71 -15.39
CA ARG A 11 -5.57 -33.39 -15.50
C ARG A 11 -5.93 -32.86 -14.11
N CYS A 12 -6.41 -33.72 -13.20
CA CYS A 12 -6.61 -33.35 -11.79
C CYS A 12 -5.28 -32.98 -11.08
N SER A 13 -4.16 -33.68 -11.34
CA SER A 13 -2.86 -33.35 -10.71
C SER A 13 -2.35 -31.95 -11.07
N ARG A 14 -2.46 -31.56 -12.36
CA ARG A 14 -2.10 -30.22 -12.85
C ARG A 14 -3.02 -29.12 -12.33
N VAL A 15 -4.33 -29.37 -12.28
CA VAL A 15 -5.32 -28.42 -11.72
C VAL A 15 -5.06 -28.22 -10.23
N CYS A 16 -4.85 -29.29 -9.46
CA CYS A 16 -4.52 -29.18 -8.04
C CYS A 16 -3.19 -28.46 -7.79
N GLY A 17 -2.18 -28.68 -8.64
CA GLY A 17 -0.89 -27.98 -8.59
C GLY A 17 -1.02 -26.47 -8.83
N ALA A 18 -1.77 -26.08 -9.86
CA ALA A 18 -2.07 -24.68 -10.15
C ALA A 18 -2.86 -24.02 -9.00
N SER A 19 -3.88 -24.70 -8.47
CA SER A 19 -4.65 -24.21 -7.32
C SER A 19 -3.79 -24.00 -6.08
N ARG A 20 -2.85 -24.91 -5.79
CA ARG A 20 -1.90 -24.77 -4.66
C ARG A 20 -0.95 -23.58 -4.84
N LEU A 21 -0.46 -23.36 -6.05
CA LEU A 21 0.39 -22.20 -6.34
C LEU A 21 -0.39 -20.89 -6.19
N HIS A 22 -1.59 -20.79 -6.77
CA HIS A 22 -2.46 -19.63 -6.62
C HIS A 22 -2.80 -19.34 -5.14
N TRP A 23 -3.07 -20.39 -4.35
CA TRP A 23 -3.27 -20.27 -2.91
C TRP A 23 -2.01 -19.71 -2.23
N LYS A 24 -0.82 -20.26 -2.52
CA LYS A 24 0.44 -19.79 -1.93
C LYS A 24 0.69 -18.31 -2.24
N ILE A 25 0.54 -17.90 -3.50
CA ILE A 25 0.75 -16.49 -3.90
C ILE A 25 -0.30 -15.59 -3.24
N ARG A 26 -1.56 -16.03 -3.10
CA ARG A 26 -2.60 -15.28 -2.39
C ARG A 26 -2.27 -15.13 -0.90
N SER A 27 -1.81 -16.20 -0.25
CA SER A 27 -1.44 -16.20 1.16
C SER A 27 -0.25 -15.27 1.43
N LEU A 28 0.80 -15.31 0.60
CA LEU A 28 1.96 -14.41 0.72
C LEU A 28 1.57 -12.94 0.54
N ARG A 29 0.73 -12.63 -0.46
CA ARG A 29 0.20 -11.27 -0.66
C ARG A 29 -0.61 -10.80 0.54
N SER A 30 -1.48 -11.67 1.06
CA SER A 30 -2.30 -11.36 2.23
C SER A 30 -1.44 -11.10 3.47
N ASP A 31 -0.44 -11.95 3.72
CA ASP A 31 0.49 -11.79 4.85
C ASP A 31 1.28 -10.47 4.75
N PHE A 32 1.84 -10.18 3.57
CA PHE A 32 2.53 -8.91 3.31
C PHE A 32 1.61 -7.71 3.57
N ASN A 33 0.39 -7.73 3.02
CA ASN A 33 -0.58 -6.64 3.21
C ASN A 33 -1.00 -6.49 4.67
N HIS A 34 -1.15 -7.59 5.42
CA HIS A 34 -1.42 -7.52 6.85
C HIS A 34 -0.26 -6.89 7.62
N LYS A 35 0.98 -7.29 7.37
CA LYS A 35 2.15 -6.74 8.05
C LYS A 35 2.31 -5.25 7.75
N LEU A 36 2.26 -4.88 6.47
CA LEU A 36 2.40 -3.49 6.01
C LEU A 36 1.31 -2.59 6.58
N SER A 37 0.04 -2.98 6.47
CA SER A 37 -1.07 -2.17 7.01
C SER A 37 -1.01 -2.01 8.53
N THR A 38 -0.57 -3.04 9.26
CA THR A 38 -0.37 -2.93 10.72
C THR A 38 0.76 -1.97 11.06
N GLN A 39 1.89 -2.07 10.35
CA GLN A 39 3.02 -1.17 10.56
C GLN A 39 2.61 0.28 10.28
N LEU A 40 2.01 0.54 9.13
CA LEU A 40 1.55 1.88 8.75
C LEU A 40 0.60 2.47 9.79
N ALA A 41 -0.44 1.73 10.19
CA ALA A 41 -1.43 2.17 11.18
C ALA A 41 -0.83 2.46 12.58
N ARG A 42 0.32 1.87 12.90
CA ARG A 42 1.03 2.14 14.16
C ARG A 42 1.90 3.39 14.08
N THR A 43 2.48 3.67 12.91
CA THR A 43 3.50 4.72 12.78
C THR A 43 2.96 6.07 12.31
N HIS A 44 1.76 6.12 11.72
CA HIS A 44 1.17 7.36 11.20
C HIS A 44 -0.25 7.60 11.72
N ASP A 45 -0.60 8.87 11.87
CA ASP A 45 -1.90 9.30 12.39
C ASP A 45 -2.93 9.63 11.30
N PHE A 46 -2.45 9.90 10.08
CA PHE A 46 -3.26 10.36 8.96
C PHE A 46 -2.89 9.63 7.67
N PHE A 47 -3.90 9.19 6.93
CA PHE A 47 -3.74 8.53 5.64
C PHE A 47 -4.67 9.16 4.61
N ALA A 48 -4.12 9.56 3.47
CA ALA A 48 -4.88 9.94 2.29
C ALA A 48 -4.67 8.88 1.20
N LEU A 49 -5.76 8.33 0.68
CA LEU A 49 -5.76 7.32 -0.36
C LEU A 49 -6.61 7.78 -1.54
N GLU A 50 -6.28 7.36 -2.75
CA GLU A 50 -7.14 7.59 -3.91
C GLU A 50 -8.39 6.70 -3.85
N ASP A 51 -9.54 7.28 -4.15
CA ASP A 51 -10.79 6.54 -4.37
C ASP A 51 -10.84 5.97 -5.79
N LEU A 52 -10.02 4.96 -6.03
CA LEU A 52 -9.96 4.28 -7.33
C LEU A 52 -11.18 3.38 -7.51
N ASN A 53 -11.86 3.51 -8.65
CA ASN A 53 -12.90 2.56 -9.07
C ASN A 53 -12.27 1.26 -9.59
N ILE A 54 -11.70 0.47 -8.67
CA ILE A 54 -10.99 -0.78 -8.99
C ILE A 54 -11.91 -1.76 -9.72
N LYS A 55 -13.20 -1.82 -9.35
CA LYS A 55 -14.20 -2.65 -10.04
C LYS A 55 -14.35 -2.27 -11.51
N GLY A 56 -14.28 -0.98 -11.83
CA GLY A 56 -14.26 -0.49 -13.20
C GLY A 56 -12.96 -0.84 -13.92
N MET A 57 -11.82 -0.65 -13.27
CA MET A 57 -10.49 -0.89 -13.86
C MET A 57 -10.25 -2.36 -14.21
N VAL A 58 -10.73 -3.30 -13.39
CA VAL A 58 -10.57 -4.74 -13.65
C VAL A 58 -11.47 -5.28 -14.77
N LYS A 59 -12.43 -4.49 -15.27
CA LYS A 59 -13.19 -4.84 -16.49
C LYS A 59 -12.30 -4.80 -17.73
N ASN A 60 -11.22 -4.01 -17.69
CA ASN A 60 -10.22 -4.04 -18.74
C ASN A 60 -9.29 -5.25 -18.53
N HIS A 61 -9.51 -6.31 -19.32
CA HIS A 61 -8.78 -7.57 -19.19
C HIS A 61 -7.25 -7.43 -19.32
N SER A 62 -6.75 -6.43 -20.06
CA SER A 62 -5.30 -6.20 -20.21
C SER A 62 -4.66 -5.67 -18.91
N LEU A 63 -5.42 -4.92 -18.11
CA LEU A 63 -4.96 -4.34 -16.85
C LEU A 63 -5.38 -5.17 -15.62
N ALA A 64 -6.43 -5.98 -15.74
CA ALA A 64 -7.00 -6.74 -14.64
C ALA A 64 -5.95 -7.56 -13.89
N ARG A 65 -5.10 -8.28 -14.62
CA ARG A 65 -4.04 -9.11 -14.02
C ARG A 65 -3.05 -8.26 -13.21
N SER A 66 -2.54 -7.18 -13.79
CA SER A 66 -1.58 -6.29 -13.13
C SER A 66 -2.19 -5.62 -11.89
N ILE A 67 -3.47 -5.24 -11.94
CA ILE A 67 -4.19 -4.67 -10.80
C ILE A 67 -4.37 -5.70 -9.68
N PHE A 68 -4.74 -6.94 -10.02
CA PHE A 68 -4.87 -8.02 -9.03
C PHE A 68 -3.53 -8.42 -8.42
N ASP A 69 -2.46 -8.42 -9.22
CA ASP A 69 -1.12 -8.72 -8.75
C ASP A 69 -0.55 -7.63 -7.85
N ALA A 70 -0.87 -6.36 -8.14
CA ALA A 70 -0.50 -5.23 -7.29
C ALA A 70 -1.22 -5.21 -5.92
N GLY A 71 -2.42 -5.80 -5.81
CA GLY A 71 -3.09 -6.04 -4.53
C GLY A 71 -3.55 -4.78 -3.77
N TRP A 72 -3.57 -3.61 -4.41
CA TRP A 72 -3.82 -2.31 -3.77
C TRP A 72 -5.16 -2.23 -3.02
N ASN A 73 -6.22 -2.85 -3.56
CA ASN A 73 -7.53 -2.86 -2.89
C ASN A 73 -7.46 -3.54 -1.51
N GLN A 74 -6.76 -4.68 -1.45
CA GLN A 74 -6.65 -5.42 -0.21
C GLN A 74 -5.86 -4.62 0.83
N LEU A 75 -4.76 -3.99 0.43
CA LEU A 75 -3.98 -3.13 1.30
C LEU A 75 -4.79 -1.92 1.80
N ALA A 76 -5.49 -1.22 0.90
CA ALA A 76 -6.33 -0.07 1.25
C ALA A 76 -7.43 -0.43 2.25
N GLN A 77 -8.13 -1.56 2.03
CA GLN A 77 -9.14 -2.07 2.96
C GLN A 77 -8.53 -2.41 4.32
N MET A 78 -7.39 -3.10 4.33
CA MET A 78 -6.72 -3.49 5.58
C MET A 78 -6.21 -2.28 6.37
N LEU A 79 -5.61 -1.32 5.67
CA LEU A 79 -5.14 -0.08 6.26
C LEU A 79 -6.32 0.70 6.86
N ARG A 80 -7.42 0.82 6.11
CA ARG A 80 -8.63 1.52 6.56
C ARG A 80 -9.13 0.98 7.89
N TYR A 81 -9.49 -0.30 7.99
CA TYR A 81 -10.08 -0.81 9.22
C TYR A 81 -9.09 -0.81 10.39
N LYS A 82 -7.78 -1.01 10.14
CA LYS A 82 -6.77 -1.01 11.21
C LYS A 82 -6.47 0.38 11.73
N ALA A 83 -6.39 1.36 10.83
CA ALA A 83 -6.21 2.76 11.18
C ALA A 83 -7.43 3.28 11.95
N GLU A 84 -8.64 3.01 11.45
CA GLU A 84 -9.90 3.35 12.14
C GLU A 84 -9.96 2.72 13.55
N ARG A 85 -9.60 1.43 13.69
CA ARG A 85 -9.54 0.74 14.99
C ARG A 85 -8.50 1.34 15.94
N ALA A 86 -7.42 1.91 15.42
CA ALA A 86 -6.39 2.59 16.19
C ALA A 86 -6.71 4.09 16.44
N GLY A 87 -7.92 4.55 16.09
CA GLY A 87 -8.33 5.95 16.25
C GLY A 87 -7.64 6.92 15.28
N LYS A 88 -7.05 6.41 14.19
CA LYS A 88 -6.35 7.20 13.18
C LYS A 88 -7.31 7.63 12.07
N LYS A 89 -6.98 8.70 11.36
CA LYS A 89 -7.83 9.26 10.30
C LYS A 89 -7.42 8.72 8.94
N VAL A 90 -8.40 8.22 8.19
CA VAL A 90 -8.23 7.81 6.78
C VAL A 90 -9.22 8.59 5.94
N VAL A 91 -8.74 9.17 4.84
CA VAL A 91 -9.56 9.90 3.87
C VAL A 91 -9.33 9.37 2.47
N PHE A 92 -10.41 9.33 1.70
CA PHE A 92 -10.40 8.94 0.29
C PHE A 92 -10.60 10.19 -0.57
N VAL A 93 -9.68 10.43 -1.49
CA VAL A 93 -9.68 11.61 -2.35
C VAL A 93 -9.94 11.23 -3.80
N SER A 94 -10.45 12.17 -4.59
CA SER A 94 -10.65 11.94 -6.02
C SER A 94 -9.30 11.66 -6.71
N PRO A 95 -9.20 10.60 -7.53
CA PRO A 95 -7.99 10.29 -8.32
C PRO A 95 -7.81 11.21 -9.53
N ASN A 96 -8.77 12.10 -9.82
CA ASN A 96 -8.75 12.90 -11.04
C ASN A 96 -7.53 13.84 -11.07
N ASN A 97 -6.74 13.78 -12.13
CA ASN A 97 -5.59 14.66 -12.35
C ASN A 97 -4.48 14.60 -11.28
N THR A 98 -4.40 13.53 -10.48
CA THR A 98 -3.32 13.39 -9.48
C THR A 98 -1.94 13.24 -10.11
N SER A 99 -1.87 12.58 -11.27
CA SER A 99 -0.64 12.36 -12.03
C SER A 99 -0.27 13.47 -13.02
N THR A 100 -1.16 14.43 -13.26
CA THR A 100 -1.00 15.51 -14.24
C THR A 100 -0.86 16.89 -13.60
N ASP A 101 -1.39 17.08 -12.39
CA ASP A 101 -1.27 18.34 -11.65
C ASP A 101 0.03 18.36 -10.83
N CYS A 102 0.84 19.41 -10.98
CA CYS A 102 2.06 19.60 -10.20
C CYS A 102 1.73 19.77 -8.73
N SER A 103 2.26 18.98 -7.81
CA SER A 103 2.01 19.00 -6.35
C SER A 103 2.26 20.33 -5.64
N ARG A 104 3.17 21.14 -6.19
CA ARG A 104 3.61 22.40 -5.60
C ARG A 104 2.76 23.60 -5.98
N CYS A 105 2.48 23.79 -7.27
CA CYS A 105 1.82 25.01 -7.77
C CYS A 105 0.43 24.78 -8.39
N GLY A 106 0.05 23.53 -8.64
CA GLY A 106 -1.27 23.18 -9.21
C GLY A 106 -1.35 23.29 -10.72
N PHE A 107 -0.25 23.60 -11.41
CA PHE A 107 -0.21 23.59 -12.87
C PHE A 107 -0.48 22.20 -13.43
N ARG A 108 -1.43 22.11 -14.36
CA ARG A 108 -1.78 20.90 -15.08
C ARG A 108 -0.96 20.80 -16.36
N LYS A 109 -0.35 19.63 -16.58
CA LYS A 109 0.29 19.28 -17.86
C LYS A 109 -0.16 17.92 -18.36
N GLU A 110 -0.02 17.70 -19.66
CA GLU A 110 -0.16 16.36 -20.21
C GLU A 110 1.00 15.46 -19.75
N MET A 111 0.69 14.22 -19.42
CA MET A 111 1.63 13.32 -18.77
C MET A 111 1.42 11.88 -19.28
N PRO A 112 1.94 11.53 -20.47
CA PRO A 112 1.77 10.21 -21.09
C PRO A 112 2.39 9.10 -20.24
N LEU A 113 1.77 7.92 -20.12
CA LEU A 113 2.18 6.87 -19.17
C LEU A 113 3.69 6.50 -19.20
N SER A 114 4.37 6.64 -20.34
CA SER A 114 5.80 6.39 -20.52
C SER A 114 6.73 7.35 -19.75
N VAL A 115 6.31 8.58 -19.46
CA VAL A 115 7.16 9.61 -18.84
C VAL A 115 7.22 9.40 -17.31
N ARG A 116 8.35 9.04 -16.72
CA ARG A 116 8.39 8.78 -15.26
C ARG A 116 8.81 9.98 -14.41
N THR A 117 9.54 10.94 -14.98
CA THR A 117 9.94 12.16 -14.28
C THR A 117 8.93 13.28 -14.53
N PHE A 118 8.36 13.84 -13.46
CA PHE A 118 7.50 15.00 -13.51
C PHE A 118 8.34 16.28 -13.45
N HIS A 119 8.31 17.08 -14.52
CA HIS A 119 8.92 18.42 -14.56
C HIS A 119 7.83 19.48 -14.76
N CYS A 120 7.77 20.44 -13.83
CA CYS A 120 6.79 21.53 -13.87
C CYS A 120 7.33 22.77 -14.59
N GLU A 121 6.69 23.14 -15.70
CA GLU A 121 7.03 24.33 -16.50
C GLU A 121 6.74 25.66 -15.79
N ARG A 122 5.92 25.64 -14.71
CA ARG A 122 5.50 26.86 -13.99
C ARG A 122 6.31 27.19 -12.74
N CYS A 123 6.82 26.18 -12.04
CA CYS A 123 7.54 26.39 -10.77
C CYS A 123 8.87 25.63 -10.71
N SER A 124 9.29 25.04 -11.84
CA SER A 124 10.54 24.29 -11.98
C SER A 124 10.69 23.13 -10.98
N PHE A 125 9.58 22.68 -10.39
CA PHE A 125 9.58 21.50 -9.51
C PHE A 125 9.78 20.24 -10.32
N GLU A 126 10.70 19.40 -9.86
CA GLU A 126 11.04 18.14 -10.49
C GLU A 126 11.07 17.00 -9.47
N THR A 127 10.44 15.89 -9.81
CA THR A 127 10.38 14.67 -8.97
C THR A 127 9.92 13.48 -9.81
N ASP A 128 10.00 12.27 -9.27
CA ASP A 128 9.28 11.13 -9.83
C ASP A 128 7.75 11.38 -9.86
N ARG A 129 7.07 10.92 -10.91
CA ARG A 129 5.63 11.10 -11.13
C ARG A 129 4.82 10.53 -9.97
N ASP A 130 5.15 9.34 -9.48
CA ASP A 130 4.36 8.66 -8.47
C ASP A 130 4.52 9.40 -7.13
N VAL A 131 5.71 9.97 -6.87
CA VAL A 131 5.94 10.89 -5.74
C VAL A 131 5.12 12.18 -5.88
N ASN A 132 5.10 12.83 -7.05
CA ASN A 132 4.25 14.00 -7.29
C ASN A 132 2.77 13.68 -7.00
N SER A 133 2.31 12.53 -7.48
CA SER A 133 0.94 12.04 -7.32
C SER A 133 0.62 11.79 -5.84
N ALA A 134 1.53 11.16 -5.10
CA ALA A 134 1.36 10.91 -3.67
C ALA A 134 1.25 12.21 -2.86
N ILE A 135 2.07 13.22 -3.15
CA ILE A 135 1.99 14.54 -2.50
C ILE A 135 0.66 15.23 -2.87
N ARG A 136 0.22 15.13 -4.13
CA ARG A 136 -1.08 15.66 -4.56
C ARG A 136 -2.25 15.04 -3.79
N VAL A 137 -2.22 13.71 -3.62
CA VAL A 137 -3.23 12.95 -2.86
C VAL A 137 -3.23 13.38 -1.39
N LEU A 138 -2.06 13.50 -0.78
CA LEU A 138 -1.92 13.99 0.60
C LEU A 138 -2.50 15.39 0.76
N ASN A 139 -2.13 16.33 -0.12
CA ASN A 139 -2.62 17.71 -0.06
C ASN A 139 -4.15 17.78 -0.15
N ARG A 140 -4.77 17.02 -1.06
CA ARG A 140 -6.24 16.94 -1.15
C ARG A 140 -6.87 16.35 0.10
N GLY A 141 -6.23 15.34 0.70
CA GLY A 141 -6.71 14.72 1.91
C GLY A 141 -6.71 15.70 3.09
N LEU A 142 -5.64 16.49 3.21
CA LEU A 142 -5.51 17.53 4.23
C LEU A 142 -6.54 18.65 4.06
N GLU A 143 -6.75 19.09 2.81
CA GLU A 143 -7.77 20.08 2.48
C GLU A 143 -9.18 19.60 2.86
N GLN A 144 -9.52 18.33 2.59
CA GLN A 144 -10.80 17.75 2.98
C GLN A 144 -11.05 17.72 4.50
N VAL A 145 -9.99 17.62 5.32
CA VAL A 145 -10.13 17.63 6.79
C VAL A 145 -10.01 19.03 7.40
N GLY A 146 -9.87 20.08 6.56
CA GLY A 146 -9.77 21.46 7.04
C GLY A 146 -8.47 21.77 7.78
N VAL A 147 -7.48 20.89 7.68
CA VAL A 147 -6.13 21.15 8.20
C VAL A 147 -5.37 21.88 7.11
N GLY A 148 -5.42 23.23 7.16
CA GLY A 148 -4.50 24.06 6.38
C GLY A 148 -3.05 23.68 6.67
N TYR A 149 -2.12 24.01 5.76
CA TYR A 149 -0.72 23.56 5.69
C TYR A 149 0.14 23.89 6.94
N ALA A 150 -0.22 23.36 8.10
CA ALA A 150 0.52 23.47 9.34
C ALA A 150 1.51 22.32 9.37
N LYS A 151 2.59 22.45 8.59
CA LYS A 151 3.90 21.83 8.85
C LYS A 151 3.80 20.40 9.38
N LEU A 152 3.03 19.52 8.72
CA LEU A 152 3.25 18.09 8.87
C LEU A 152 4.67 17.87 8.36
N LYS A 153 5.56 17.34 9.21
CA LYS A 153 6.95 17.08 8.84
C LYS A 153 6.94 16.43 7.46
N SER A 154 7.53 17.11 6.49
CA SER A 154 7.78 16.59 5.16
C SER A 154 8.35 15.20 5.34
N MET A 155 7.62 14.16 4.90
CA MET A 155 8.17 12.83 4.95
C MET A 155 9.32 12.82 3.96
N GLU A 156 10.54 12.77 4.50
CA GLU A 156 11.73 12.57 3.71
C GLU A 156 11.52 11.32 2.86
N SER A 157 11.78 11.49 1.58
CA SER A 157 11.87 10.45 0.58
C SER A 157 12.59 9.22 1.16
N GLY A 158 11.88 8.10 1.26
CA GLY A 158 12.47 6.81 1.58
C GLY A 158 11.36 5.76 1.62
N VAL A 159 11.20 4.86 0.65
CA VAL A 159 12.18 3.82 0.31
C VAL A 159 13.50 3.96 1.09
N GLN A 160 13.43 3.91 2.42
CA GLN A 160 14.59 3.44 3.16
C GLN A 160 14.71 1.98 2.77
N SER A 161 15.72 1.72 1.95
CA SER A 161 16.29 0.42 1.61
C SER A 161 15.61 -0.73 2.35
N LEU A 162 14.69 -1.42 1.67
CA LEU A 162 14.44 -2.80 1.99
C LEU A 162 15.76 -3.52 1.71
N ASN A 163 16.59 -3.63 2.74
CA ASN A 163 17.82 -4.39 2.67
C ASN A 163 17.44 -5.79 2.21
N ARG A 164 18.01 -6.15 1.06
CA ARG A 164 17.70 -7.32 0.24
C ARG A 164 17.99 -8.67 0.93
N TRP A 165 18.27 -8.71 2.24
CA TRP A 165 18.84 -9.89 2.90
C TRP A 165 18.41 -10.23 4.35
N GLU A 166 17.37 -9.63 4.94
CA GLU A 166 16.92 -10.06 6.30
C GLU A 166 15.55 -10.74 6.26
N ILE A 167 15.51 -11.92 5.63
CA ILE A 167 14.53 -12.97 5.94
C ILE A 167 15.32 -14.12 6.56
N GLN A 168 15.24 -14.29 7.88
CA GLN A 168 15.40 -15.57 8.60
C GLN A 168 15.13 -15.38 10.12
N PRO A 169 14.77 -16.43 10.89
CA PRO A 169 13.45 -17.06 10.96
C PRO A 169 12.87 -17.05 12.40
N LEU A 170 11.69 -17.66 12.56
CA LEU A 170 10.97 -17.91 13.84
C LEU A 170 11.77 -18.77 14.85
N VAL A 171 11.34 -18.69 16.12
CA VAL A 171 11.64 -19.52 17.34
C VAL A 171 13.08 -19.41 17.89
N GLU A 172 13.36 -19.25 19.20
CA GLU A 172 12.79 -19.84 20.43
C GLU A 172 13.42 -19.17 21.69
N ALA A 173 12.73 -19.20 22.85
CA ALA A 173 13.24 -18.99 24.24
C ALA A 173 13.66 -17.53 24.63
N GLU A 174 13.34 -16.92 25.77
CA GLU A 174 13.02 -17.41 27.12
C GLU A 174 12.02 -16.46 27.81
N ILE A 175 10.90 -17.01 28.26
CA ILE A 175 10.20 -16.54 29.46
C ILE A 175 10.82 -17.32 30.61
N SER A 176 11.74 -16.70 31.35
CA SER A 176 11.99 -17.05 32.76
C SER A 176 12.80 -15.95 33.43
N GLY A 177 12.17 -15.22 34.37
CA GLY A 177 12.89 -14.38 35.32
C GLY A 177 12.27 -13.00 35.56
N SER A 178 11.24 -12.96 36.41
CA SER A 178 11.00 -11.82 37.32
C SER A 178 11.17 -12.39 38.74
N PRO A 179 11.46 -11.63 39.83
CA PRO A 179 11.40 -10.17 40.00
C PRO A 179 12.56 -9.58 40.86
N GLU A 180 12.38 -8.33 41.34
CA GLU A 180 13.17 -7.58 42.35
C GLU A 180 14.44 -6.89 41.79
N VAL A 181 14.68 -5.58 41.97
CA VAL A 181 14.63 -4.80 43.22
C VAL A 181 14.40 -3.31 42.88
N TYR A 182 13.32 -2.74 43.44
CA TYR A 182 13.25 -1.32 43.82
C TYR A 182 14.15 -1.13 45.06
N ARG A 183 15.11 -0.22 45.01
CA ARG A 183 15.79 0.33 46.20
C ARG A 183 15.47 1.82 46.27
N GLY A 184 14.79 2.23 47.33
CA GLY A 184 14.70 3.62 47.75
C GLY A 184 13.30 4.05 48.18
N VAL A 185 13.14 4.15 49.50
CA VAL A 185 12.09 4.75 50.33
C VAL A 185 10.74 4.06 50.42
#